data_AF-A0A6G1AZL4-F1
#
_entry.id   AF-A0A6G1AZL4-F1
#
_cell.length_a   1.000
_cell.length_b   1.000
_cell.length_c   1.000
_cell.angle_alpha   90.00
_cell.angle_beta   90.00
_cell.angle_gamma   90.00
#
_symmetry.space_group_name_H-M   'P 1'
#
loop_
_entity.id
_entity.type
_entity.pdbx_description
1 polymer ?
#
loop_
_entity_poly.entity_id
_entity_poly.type
_entity_poly.pdbx_seq_one_letter_code
_entity_poly.pdbx_strand_id
1 'polypeptide(L)'
;TDTNFVLGNAQIVDWPIVYSNDGFCKLSGYHRAEVMQKSSTCSFMYGELTDKDTIEKVRQTFENYEMNSFEILMYKKNRTPVWFFVKIAPIRNEQDKVVLFLCTFSDITAFKQPIEDDSCKGWGKFARLTRALTSSRGVLQQLAPSVQKGENVHKHSRLAEVLQLGSDILPQYKQEAPKTPPHIILHYCVFKTTWDWIILILTFYTAILVPYNVSFKTRQNNVAWLVVDSIVDVIFLVDIVLNFHTTFVGPAGEVISDPKLIRMNYLKTWFVIDLLSCLPYDVINAFENVDEVSAFMGDPGKIGFADQIPPPLEGRESQGISSLFSSLKVVRLLRLGRVARKLDHYIEYGAAVLVLLVCVFGLAAHWMACIWYSIGDYEIFDEDTKTIRNNSWLYQLAMDIGTPYQFNGSGSGKWEGGPSKNSVYISSLYFTMTSLTSVGFGNIAPSTDIEKIFAVAIMMIG
;
A
#
# COMPACT_ATOMS: atom_id res chain seq x y z
N THR A 1 12.67 -19.33 -25.11
CA THR A 1 13.31 -20.35 -24.26
C THR A 1 12.29 -21.45 -24.07
N ASP A 2 12.18 -22.35 -25.05
CA ASP A 2 11.11 -23.35 -25.04
C ASP A 2 11.59 -24.53 -24.19
N THR A 3 11.24 -24.55 -22.91
CA THR A 3 11.44 -25.71 -22.04
C THR A 3 10.55 -26.85 -22.54
N ASN A 4 11.09 -28.02 -22.89
CA ASN A 4 10.28 -29.16 -23.33
C ASN A 4 10.03 -30.10 -22.14
N PHE A 5 8.79 -30.31 -21.75
CA PHE A 5 8.47 -31.15 -20.59
C PHE A 5 7.14 -31.88 -20.72
N VAL A 6 7.03 -32.97 -19.96
CA VAL A 6 5.79 -33.70 -19.73
C VAL A 6 5.59 -33.88 -18.22
N LEU A 7 4.32 -33.96 -17.82
CA LEU A 7 3.90 -34.28 -16.46
C LEU A 7 3.25 -35.67 -16.46
N GLY A 8 3.76 -36.54 -15.62
CA GLY A 8 3.24 -37.89 -15.37
C GLY A 8 2.52 -37.98 -14.04
N ASN A 9 1.45 -38.76 -13.94
CA ASN A 9 0.84 -39.08 -12.65
C ASN A 9 1.68 -40.14 -11.92
N ALA A 10 2.15 -39.83 -10.70
CA ALA A 10 2.99 -40.75 -9.93
C ALA A 10 2.19 -41.84 -9.18
N GLN A 11 0.87 -41.69 -9.08
CA GLN A 11 -0.01 -42.54 -8.27
C GLN A 11 -0.72 -43.65 -9.06
N ILE A 12 -0.68 -43.57 -10.39
CA ILE A 12 -1.32 -44.56 -11.28
C ILE A 12 -0.23 -45.46 -11.85
N VAL A 13 -0.54 -46.74 -11.99
CA VAL A 13 0.32 -47.75 -12.64
C VAL A 13 0.72 -47.26 -14.04
N ASP A 14 1.95 -47.56 -14.46
CA ASP A 14 2.58 -47.13 -15.72
C ASP A 14 2.87 -45.63 -15.86
N TRP A 15 2.61 -44.83 -14.82
CA TRP A 15 2.87 -43.39 -14.75
C TRP A 15 2.35 -42.63 -15.99
N PRO A 16 1.03 -42.56 -16.20
CA PRO A 16 0.46 -41.98 -17.41
C PRO A 16 0.73 -40.48 -17.50
N ILE A 17 1.07 -40.01 -18.71
CA ILE A 17 1.27 -38.59 -19.00
C ILE A 17 -0.08 -37.88 -18.94
N VAL A 18 -0.19 -36.90 -18.05
CA VAL A 18 -1.38 -36.05 -17.86
C VAL A 18 -1.26 -34.73 -18.62
N TYR A 19 -0.05 -34.26 -18.88
CA TYR A 19 0.18 -33.02 -19.63
C TYR A 19 1.50 -33.07 -20.40
N SER A 20 1.51 -32.46 -21.58
CA SER A 20 2.72 -32.19 -22.34
C SER A 20 2.69 -30.75 -22.82
N ASN A 21 3.82 -30.04 -22.80
CA ASN A 21 3.87 -28.67 -23.29
C ASN A 21 4.03 -28.63 -24.83
N ASP A 22 3.77 -27.47 -25.46
CA ASP A 22 3.86 -27.35 -26.93
C ASP A 22 5.28 -27.58 -27.46
N GLY A 23 6.30 -27.27 -26.66
CA GLY A 23 7.71 -27.56 -26.97
C GLY A 23 7.96 -29.05 -27.16
N PHE A 24 7.47 -29.89 -26.23
CA PHE A 24 7.58 -31.34 -26.33
C PHE A 24 6.85 -31.91 -27.56
N CYS A 25 5.64 -31.42 -27.87
CA CYS A 25 4.90 -31.84 -29.07
C CYS A 25 5.68 -31.53 -30.35
N LYS A 26 6.27 -30.32 -30.45
CA LYS A 26 7.13 -29.93 -31.58
C LYS A 26 8.41 -30.78 -31.66
N LEU A 27 9.02 -31.09 -30.51
CA LEU A 27 10.25 -31.86 -30.42
C LEU A 27 10.06 -33.33 -30.81
N SER A 28 9.03 -33.98 -30.26
CA SER A 28 8.73 -35.39 -30.46
C SER A 28 8.05 -35.67 -31.83
N GLY A 29 7.34 -34.67 -32.35
CA GLY A 29 6.52 -34.77 -33.57
C GLY A 29 5.16 -35.42 -33.34
N TYR A 30 4.78 -35.71 -32.09
CA TYR A 30 3.48 -36.25 -31.72
C TYR A 30 2.50 -35.13 -31.35
N HIS A 31 1.22 -35.35 -31.62
CA HIS A 31 0.17 -34.46 -31.12
C HIS A 31 -0.09 -34.72 -29.64
N ARG A 32 -0.49 -33.68 -28.89
CA ARG A 32 -0.80 -33.78 -27.45
C ARG A 32 -1.75 -34.94 -27.12
N ALA A 33 -2.80 -35.13 -27.91
CA ALA A 33 -3.77 -36.21 -27.73
C ALA A 33 -3.15 -37.62 -27.87
N GLU A 34 -2.09 -37.78 -28.65
CA GLU A 34 -1.38 -39.06 -28.83
C GLU A 34 -0.38 -39.34 -27.70
N VAL A 35 0.13 -38.27 -27.08
CA VAL A 35 1.10 -38.32 -25.98
C VAL A 35 0.40 -38.55 -24.64
N MET A 36 -0.78 -37.96 -24.43
CA MET A 36 -1.57 -38.16 -23.21
C MET A 36 -1.89 -39.65 -23.01
N GLN A 37 -1.95 -40.09 -21.75
CA GLN A 37 -2.19 -41.49 -21.34
C GLN A 37 -1.09 -42.49 -21.73
N LYS A 38 -0.01 -42.07 -22.40
CA LYS A 38 1.19 -42.91 -22.57
C LYS A 38 2.04 -42.87 -21.31
N SER A 39 2.92 -43.84 -21.15
CA SER A 39 3.84 -43.88 -20.00
C SER A 39 4.82 -42.70 -20.03
N SER A 40 5.09 -42.13 -18.86
CA SER A 40 6.04 -41.03 -18.67
C SER A 40 7.50 -41.45 -18.87
N THR A 41 7.79 -42.76 -18.92
CA THR A 41 9.08 -43.27 -19.39
C THR A 41 9.27 -43.11 -20.89
N CYS A 42 8.24 -42.67 -21.62
CA CYS A 42 8.23 -42.51 -23.07
C CYS A 42 8.47 -43.83 -23.83
N SER A 43 7.87 -44.93 -23.35
CA SER A 43 7.98 -46.25 -23.97
C SER A 43 7.62 -46.29 -25.47
N PHE A 44 6.72 -45.42 -25.92
CA PHE A 44 6.34 -45.26 -27.33
C PHE A 44 7.43 -44.66 -28.23
N MET A 45 8.49 -44.10 -27.62
CA MET A 45 9.65 -43.53 -28.31
C MET A 45 10.86 -44.48 -28.30
N TYR A 46 10.77 -45.66 -27.69
CA TYR A 46 11.86 -46.64 -27.72
C TYR A 46 11.97 -47.32 -29.08
N GLY A 47 13.18 -47.75 -29.44
CA GLY A 47 13.45 -48.52 -30.65
C GLY A 47 14.68 -49.41 -30.49
N GLU A 48 15.18 -49.95 -31.61
CA GLU A 48 16.21 -51.01 -31.60
C GLU A 48 17.57 -50.53 -31.06
N LEU A 49 17.92 -49.26 -31.29
CA LEU A 49 19.15 -48.65 -30.80
C LEU A 49 19.04 -48.07 -29.38
N THR A 50 17.88 -48.17 -28.73
CA THR A 50 17.70 -47.69 -27.37
C THR A 50 18.33 -48.67 -26.38
N ASP A 51 19.25 -48.18 -25.55
CA ASP A 51 19.94 -49.00 -24.56
C ASP A 51 18.97 -49.52 -23.48
N LYS A 52 18.95 -50.85 -23.29
CA LYS A 52 18.06 -51.54 -22.34
C LYS A 52 18.44 -51.28 -20.89
N ASP A 53 19.73 -51.13 -20.60
CA ASP A 53 20.20 -50.87 -19.24
C ASP A 53 19.77 -49.47 -18.78
N THR A 54 19.80 -48.49 -19.69
CA THR A 54 19.32 -47.13 -19.42
C THR A 54 17.80 -47.09 -19.24
N ILE A 55 17.02 -47.85 -20.02
CA ILE A 55 15.56 -47.99 -19.82
C ILE A 55 15.26 -48.51 -18.41
N GLU A 56 16.00 -49.51 -17.97
CA GLU A 56 15.81 -50.13 -16.66
C GLU A 56 16.17 -49.17 -15.51
N LYS A 57 17.25 -48.39 -15.65
CA LYS A 57 17.61 -47.33 -14.68
C LYS A 57 16.55 -46.22 -14.60
N VAL A 58 15.99 -45.84 -15.74
CA VAL A 58 14.88 -44.88 -15.79
C VAL A 58 13.68 -45.44 -15.03
N ARG A 59 13.29 -46.70 -15.29
CA ARG A 59 12.20 -47.38 -14.59
C ARG A 59 12.43 -47.42 -13.08
N GLN A 60 13.62 -47.81 -12.63
CA GLN A 60 13.98 -47.82 -11.21
C GLN A 60 13.90 -46.42 -10.57
N THR A 61 14.24 -45.36 -11.30
CA THR A 61 14.10 -43.98 -10.81
C THR A 61 12.65 -43.59 -10.54
N PHE A 62 11.73 -44.02 -11.42
CA PHE A 62 10.30 -43.82 -11.22
C PHE A 62 9.75 -44.64 -10.03
N GLU A 63 10.27 -45.85 -9.81
CA GLU A 63 9.87 -46.71 -8.67
C GLU A 63 10.40 -46.21 -7.33
N ASN A 64 11.63 -45.72 -7.30
CA ASN A 64 12.29 -45.22 -6.09
C ASN A 64 11.91 -43.76 -5.76
N TYR A 65 11.15 -43.09 -6.63
CA TYR A 65 10.82 -41.67 -6.51
C TYR A 65 12.06 -40.78 -6.35
N GLU A 66 13.11 -41.05 -7.12
CA GLU A 66 14.36 -40.29 -7.08
C GLU A 66 14.43 -39.23 -8.17
N MET A 67 15.22 -38.19 -7.93
CA MET A 67 15.58 -37.22 -8.97
C MET A 67 16.86 -37.69 -9.64
N ASN A 68 16.79 -38.01 -10.93
CA ASN A 68 17.96 -38.40 -11.73
C ASN A 68 17.90 -37.82 -13.14
N SER A 69 19.06 -37.81 -13.80
CA SER A 69 19.20 -37.40 -15.20
C SER A 69 19.84 -38.49 -16.04
N PHE A 70 19.32 -38.70 -17.24
CA PHE A 70 19.72 -39.76 -18.16
C PHE A 70 19.99 -39.21 -19.55
N GLU A 71 20.97 -39.79 -20.23
CA GLU A 71 21.19 -39.61 -21.66
C GLU A 71 20.67 -40.87 -22.37
N ILE A 72 19.59 -40.75 -23.12
CA ILE A 72 18.94 -41.90 -23.76
C ILE A 72 18.63 -41.59 -25.23
N LEU A 73 18.90 -42.57 -26.11
CA LEU A 73 18.54 -42.49 -27.51
C LEU A 73 17.08 -42.93 -27.69
N MET A 74 16.24 -42.04 -28.22
CA MET A 74 14.83 -42.32 -28.50
C MET A 74 14.46 -41.89 -29.93
N TYR A 75 13.34 -42.38 -30.41
CA TYR A 75 12.82 -42.18 -31.75
C TYR A 75 11.68 -41.17 -31.74
N LYS A 76 11.73 -40.23 -32.69
CA LYS A 76 10.62 -39.31 -32.98
C LYS A 76 9.51 -40.03 -33.77
N LYS A 77 8.36 -39.38 -33.96
CA LYS A 77 7.22 -39.94 -34.74
C LYS A 77 7.61 -40.40 -36.15
N ASN A 78 8.56 -39.71 -36.77
CA ASN A 78 9.13 -40.04 -38.08
C ASN A 78 10.24 -41.09 -38.04
N ARG A 79 10.42 -41.80 -36.91
CA ARG A 79 11.45 -42.83 -36.68
C ARG A 79 12.91 -42.33 -36.80
N THR A 80 13.17 -41.03 -36.63
CA THR A 80 14.57 -40.56 -36.55
C THR A 80 15.13 -40.77 -35.14
N PRO A 81 16.32 -41.40 -34.98
CA PRO A 81 16.98 -41.53 -33.69
C PRO A 81 17.53 -40.19 -33.23
N VAL A 82 17.26 -39.83 -31.98
CA VAL A 82 17.67 -38.57 -31.35
C VAL A 82 18.12 -38.85 -29.93
N TRP A 83 19.26 -38.27 -29.54
CA TRP A 83 19.74 -38.35 -28.18
C TRP A 83 19.04 -37.29 -27.33
N PHE A 84 18.34 -37.74 -26.29
CA PHE A 84 17.71 -36.87 -25.32
C PHE A 84 18.46 -36.91 -24.00
N PHE A 85 18.68 -35.72 -23.45
CA PHE A 85 18.96 -35.54 -22.05
C PHE A 85 17.62 -35.38 -21.31
N VAL A 86 17.28 -36.40 -20.52
CA VAL A 86 16.03 -36.49 -19.76
C VAL A 86 16.35 -36.26 -18.30
N LYS A 87 15.72 -35.26 -17.67
CA LYS A 87 15.80 -35.05 -16.22
C LYS A 87 14.44 -35.34 -15.62
N ILE A 88 14.41 -36.27 -14.68
CA ILE A 88 13.21 -36.74 -13.99
C ILE A 88 13.23 -36.16 -12.59
N ALA A 89 12.14 -35.50 -12.20
CA ALA A 89 11.98 -34.93 -10.88
C ALA A 89 10.60 -35.28 -10.30
N PRO A 90 10.51 -35.94 -9.14
CA PRO A 90 9.25 -36.18 -8.45
C PRO A 90 8.72 -34.88 -7.83
N ILE A 91 7.44 -34.59 -8.04
CA ILE A 91 6.72 -33.46 -7.43
C ILE A 91 5.91 -33.98 -6.25
N ARG A 92 6.16 -33.38 -5.08
CA ARG A 92 5.48 -33.70 -3.83
C ARG A 92 4.35 -32.72 -3.54
N ASN A 93 3.32 -33.21 -2.85
CA ASN A 93 2.21 -32.42 -2.30
C ASN A 93 2.53 -31.95 -0.87
N GLU A 94 1.63 -31.19 -0.23
CA GLU A 94 1.73 -30.67 1.14
C GLU A 94 2.01 -31.74 2.20
N GLN A 95 1.49 -32.95 1.98
CA GLN A 95 1.67 -34.10 2.86
C GLN A 95 2.97 -34.89 2.58
N ASP A 96 3.93 -34.29 1.87
CA ASP A 96 5.19 -34.90 1.41
C ASP A 96 5.03 -36.17 0.53
N LYS A 97 3.82 -36.42 0.04
CA LYS A 97 3.52 -37.53 -0.88
C LYS A 97 3.82 -37.13 -2.32
N VAL A 98 4.51 -37.99 -3.07
CA VAL A 98 4.75 -37.80 -4.50
C VAL A 98 3.44 -37.97 -5.28
N VAL A 99 3.07 -36.95 -6.05
CA VAL A 99 1.81 -36.91 -6.82
C VAL A 99 2.03 -36.90 -8.32
N LEU A 100 3.09 -36.24 -8.79
CA LEU A 100 3.39 -36.05 -10.19
C LEU A 100 4.89 -36.28 -10.45
N PHE A 101 5.25 -36.60 -11.68
CA PHE A 101 6.61 -36.60 -12.18
C PHE A 101 6.76 -35.52 -13.23
N LEU A 102 7.76 -34.65 -13.08
CA LEU A 102 8.20 -33.72 -14.10
C LEU A 102 9.37 -34.32 -14.86
N CYS A 103 9.19 -34.54 -16.16
CA CYS A 103 10.26 -34.99 -17.04
C CYS A 103 10.58 -33.90 -18.06
N THR A 104 11.79 -33.36 -18.02
CA THR A 104 12.25 -32.34 -18.98
C THR A 104 13.18 -32.95 -20.01
N PHE A 105 13.04 -32.56 -21.28
CA PHE A 105 13.75 -33.12 -22.42
C PHE A 105 14.60 -32.05 -23.12
N SER A 106 15.86 -32.37 -23.37
CA SER A 106 16.76 -31.57 -24.20
C SER A 106 17.39 -32.44 -25.28
N ASP A 107 17.44 -31.94 -26.51
CA ASP A 107 18.10 -32.62 -27.63
C ASP A 107 19.62 -32.41 -27.53
N ILE A 108 20.37 -33.51 -27.34
CA ILE A 108 21.84 -33.51 -27.26
C ILE A 108 22.49 -34.19 -28.46
N THR A 109 21.75 -34.44 -29.53
CA THR A 109 22.22 -35.18 -30.71
C THR A 109 23.46 -34.56 -31.34
N ALA A 110 23.57 -33.22 -31.36
CA ALA A 110 24.74 -32.53 -31.91
C ALA A 110 26.04 -32.75 -31.10
N PHE A 111 25.93 -33.22 -29.86
CA PHE A 111 27.06 -33.44 -28.94
C PHE A 111 27.45 -34.92 -28.81
N LYS A 112 26.74 -35.80 -29.51
CA LYS A 112 27.00 -37.24 -29.60
C LYS A 112 27.38 -37.56 -31.05
N GLN A 113 28.34 -38.46 -31.24
CA GLN A 113 28.83 -38.82 -32.57
C GLN A 113 27.67 -39.29 -33.47
N PRO A 114 27.67 -38.95 -34.77
CA PRO A 114 26.62 -39.40 -35.68
C PRO A 114 26.66 -40.92 -35.79
N ILE A 115 25.58 -41.58 -35.35
CA ILE A 115 25.38 -43.01 -35.57
C ILE A 115 25.07 -43.17 -37.07
N GLU A 116 25.95 -43.88 -37.76
CA GLU A 116 25.84 -44.16 -39.19
C GLU A 116 24.65 -45.09 -39.44
N ASP A 117 23.80 -44.70 -40.38
CA ASP A 117 22.80 -45.58 -40.97
C ASP A 117 22.78 -45.33 -42.48
N ASP A 118 22.91 -46.42 -43.24
CA ASP A 118 23.55 -46.49 -44.57
C ASP A 118 22.70 -45.95 -45.74
N SER A 119 21.78 -45.01 -45.48
CA SER A 119 20.86 -44.49 -46.50
C SER A 119 20.89 -42.97 -46.65
N CYS A 120 21.31 -42.52 -47.84
CA CYS A 120 21.22 -41.19 -48.45
C CYS A 120 22.28 -40.11 -48.08
N LYS A 121 22.87 -39.54 -49.14
CA LYS A 121 24.04 -38.65 -49.23
C LYS A 121 23.84 -37.24 -48.61
N GLY A 122 24.75 -36.89 -47.70
CA GLY A 122 25.39 -35.57 -47.52
C GLY A 122 24.55 -34.31 -47.28
N TRP A 123 23.92 -33.77 -48.32
CA TRP A 123 23.49 -32.36 -48.32
C TRP A 123 22.05 -32.14 -47.82
N GLY A 124 21.14 -33.08 -48.09
CA GLY A 124 19.74 -33.00 -47.64
C GLY A 124 19.57 -33.19 -46.12
N LYS A 125 20.52 -33.88 -45.47
CA LYS A 125 20.53 -34.14 -44.02
C LYS A 125 20.99 -32.90 -43.24
N PHE A 126 22.00 -32.17 -43.72
CA PHE A 126 22.45 -30.92 -43.10
C PHE A 126 21.35 -29.86 -43.10
N ALA A 127 20.63 -29.71 -44.22
CA ALA A 127 19.50 -28.78 -44.32
C ALA A 127 18.31 -29.15 -43.40
N ARG A 128 18.06 -30.44 -43.16
CA ARG A 128 17.08 -30.91 -42.15
C ARG A 128 17.57 -30.66 -40.73
N LEU A 129 18.88 -30.82 -40.49
CA LEU A 129 19.54 -30.52 -39.22
C LEU A 129 19.37 -29.03 -38.86
N THR A 130 19.68 -28.12 -39.78
CA THR A 130 19.58 -26.67 -39.57
C THR A 130 18.14 -26.21 -39.32
N ARG A 131 17.14 -26.90 -39.91
CA ARG A 131 15.72 -26.58 -39.74
C ARG A 131 15.14 -27.07 -38.42
N ALA A 132 15.62 -28.20 -37.88
CA ALA A 132 15.30 -28.65 -36.53
C ALA A 132 15.99 -27.80 -35.43
N LEU A 133 17.06 -27.08 -35.79
CA LEU A 133 17.89 -26.27 -34.89
C LEU A 133 17.40 -24.81 -34.67
N THR A 134 16.25 -24.41 -35.21
CA THR A 134 15.81 -23.00 -35.15
C THR A 134 15.27 -22.54 -33.79
N SER A 135 14.95 -23.44 -32.85
CA SER A 135 14.49 -23.00 -31.51
C SER A 135 15.63 -22.63 -30.54
N SER A 136 16.87 -23.04 -30.83
CA SER A 136 17.99 -22.87 -29.88
C SER A 136 18.98 -21.77 -30.23
N ARG A 137 18.96 -21.24 -31.46
CA ARG A 137 20.00 -20.30 -31.94
C ARG A 137 19.63 -18.82 -31.89
N GLY A 138 18.36 -18.48 -31.63
CA GLY A 138 17.81 -17.16 -31.94
C GLY A 138 18.10 -16.00 -30.98
N VAL A 139 18.53 -16.23 -29.72
CA VAL A 139 18.52 -15.11 -28.73
C VAL A 139 19.79 -14.99 -27.86
N LEU A 140 20.71 -15.96 -27.87
CA LEU A 140 21.87 -15.97 -26.94
C LEU A 140 23.25 -16.07 -27.62
N GLN A 141 23.33 -15.77 -28.92
CA GLN A 141 24.59 -15.80 -29.66
C GLN A 141 24.84 -14.49 -30.42
N GLN A 142 24.89 -13.38 -29.69
CA GLN A 142 25.40 -12.11 -30.21
C GLN A 142 26.74 -11.68 -29.60
N LEU A 143 27.35 -12.50 -28.73
CA LEU A 143 28.69 -12.25 -28.21
C LEU A 143 29.53 -13.52 -28.27
N ALA A 144 30.26 -13.69 -29.38
CA ALA A 144 31.63 -14.22 -29.49
C ALA A 144 31.86 -15.06 -30.77
N PRO A 145 32.84 -14.71 -31.61
CA PRO A 145 33.50 -15.63 -32.52
C PRO A 145 34.73 -16.30 -31.87
N SER A 146 35.11 -17.45 -32.44
CA SER A 146 36.42 -18.13 -32.35
C SER A 146 36.95 -18.56 -30.96
N VAL A 147 36.66 -19.81 -30.55
CA VAL A 147 37.61 -20.63 -29.77
C VAL A 147 37.48 -22.10 -30.20
N GLN A 148 38.55 -22.67 -30.75
CA GLN A 148 38.70 -24.11 -30.95
C GLN A 148 39.11 -24.80 -29.64
N LYS A 149 38.66 -26.04 -29.46
CA LYS A 149 38.87 -26.99 -28.35
C LYS A 149 38.09 -26.69 -27.06
N GLY A 150 37.04 -27.48 -26.81
CA GLY A 150 36.33 -27.47 -25.53
C GLY A 150 35.10 -28.36 -25.49
N GLU A 151 35.20 -29.65 -25.84
CA GLU A 151 34.06 -30.60 -25.77
C GLU A 151 33.50 -30.80 -24.36
N ASN A 152 34.30 -30.52 -23.31
CA ASN A 152 33.89 -30.72 -21.91
C ASN A 152 33.36 -29.44 -21.22
N VAL A 153 33.81 -28.25 -21.60
CA VAL A 153 33.44 -26.99 -20.92
C VAL A 153 32.05 -26.51 -21.34
N HIS A 154 31.69 -26.66 -22.62
CA HIS A 154 30.37 -26.27 -23.12
C HIS A 154 29.22 -27.18 -22.62
N LYS A 155 29.51 -28.46 -22.34
CA LYS A 155 28.54 -29.38 -21.74
C LYS A 155 28.20 -28.95 -20.31
N HIS A 156 29.20 -28.65 -19.49
CA HIS A 156 29.00 -28.26 -18.09
C HIS A 156 28.28 -26.91 -17.91
N SER A 157 28.51 -25.91 -18.78
CA SER A 157 27.85 -24.60 -18.63
C SER A 157 26.33 -24.65 -18.87
N ARG A 158 25.85 -25.45 -19.85
CA ARG A 158 24.42 -25.63 -20.08
C ARG A 158 23.80 -26.67 -19.15
N LEU A 159 24.55 -27.69 -18.75
CA LEU A 159 24.15 -28.59 -17.65
C LEU A 159 23.98 -27.81 -16.35
N ALA A 160 24.84 -26.83 -16.06
CA ALA A 160 24.72 -25.95 -14.89
C ALA A 160 23.46 -25.07 -14.95
N GLU A 161 23.12 -24.53 -16.13
CA GLU A 161 21.87 -23.77 -16.35
C GLU A 161 20.62 -24.66 -16.19
N VAL A 162 20.67 -25.91 -16.65
CA VAL A 162 19.60 -26.93 -16.48
C VAL A 162 19.57 -27.52 -15.05
N LEU A 163 20.69 -27.54 -14.34
CA LEU A 163 20.80 -27.91 -12.93
C LEU A 163 20.24 -26.80 -12.03
N GLN A 164 20.56 -25.53 -12.30
CA GLN A 164 19.99 -24.34 -11.64
C GLN A 164 18.48 -24.22 -11.87
N LEU A 165 17.99 -24.65 -13.03
CA LEU A 165 16.56 -24.76 -13.29
C LEU A 165 15.83 -25.73 -12.32
N GLY A 166 16.56 -26.67 -11.70
CA GLY A 166 15.99 -27.64 -10.77
C GLY A 166 15.73 -27.12 -9.36
N SER A 167 16.47 -26.11 -8.89
CA SER A 167 16.23 -25.50 -7.58
C SER A 167 15.11 -24.46 -7.63
N ASP A 168 14.95 -23.76 -8.75
CA ASP A 168 13.98 -22.67 -8.89
C ASP A 168 12.64 -23.10 -9.51
N ILE A 169 12.55 -24.29 -10.13
CA ILE A 169 11.33 -24.76 -10.85
C ILE A 169 10.86 -26.15 -10.38
N LEU A 170 10.97 -26.45 -9.09
CA LEU A 170 10.09 -27.45 -8.49
C LEU A 170 8.94 -26.72 -7.79
N PRO A 171 7.92 -26.24 -8.53
CA PRO A 171 6.69 -25.85 -7.89
C PRO A 171 6.15 -27.13 -7.24
N GLN A 172 6.18 -27.17 -5.90
CA GLN A 172 5.41 -28.17 -5.18
C GLN A 172 3.95 -27.96 -5.61
N TYR A 173 3.23 -29.04 -5.90
CA TYR A 173 1.82 -28.98 -6.23
C TYR A 173 1.07 -28.63 -4.95
N LYS A 174 1.06 -27.35 -4.62
CA LYS A 174 0.51 -26.75 -3.42
C LYS A 174 -0.33 -25.56 -3.85
N GLN A 175 -1.51 -25.43 -3.27
CA GLN A 175 -2.27 -24.18 -3.36
C GLN A 175 -1.63 -23.17 -2.39
N GLU A 176 -0.40 -22.74 -2.66
CA GLU A 176 0.25 -21.74 -1.81
C GLU A 176 -0.41 -20.38 -2.07
N ALA A 177 -0.79 -19.70 -0.98
CA ALA A 177 -1.18 -18.30 -1.06
C ALA A 177 -0.09 -17.51 -1.80
N PRO A 178 -0.44 -16.53 -2.64
CA PRO A 178 0.52 -15.79 -3.46
C PRO A 178 1.69 -15.30 -2.60
N LYS A 179 2.91 -15.73 -2.92
CA LYS A 179 4.11 -15.31 -2.18
C LYS A 179 4.33 -13.83 -2.39
N THR A 180 3.90 -13.01 -1.43
CA THR A 180 4.27 -11.60 -1.39
C THR A 180 5.70 -11.46 -0.85
N PRO A 181 6.49 -10.52 -1.37
CA PRO A 181 7.83 -10.26 -0.85
C PRO A 181 7.76 -9.84 0.64
N PRO A 182 8.82 -10.10 1.43
CA PRO A 182 8.81 -10.02 2.90
C PRO A 182 8.59 -8.62 3.51
N HIS A 183 8.45 -7.58 2.69
CA HIS A 183 8.23 -6.19 3.12
C HIS A 183 6.93 -5.58 2.58
N ILE A 184 6.00 -6.42 2.10
CA ILE A 184 4.70 -5.96 1.60
C ILE A 184 3.58 -6.54 2.47
N ILE A 185 2.74 -5.65 2.97
CA ILE A 185 1.59 -5.98 3.80
C ILE A 185 0.38 -6.14 2.89
N LEU A 186 -0.35 -7.24 3.08
CA LEU A 186 -1.59 -7.50 2.36
C LEU A 186 -2.69 -6.57 2.89
N HIS A 187 -3.48 -5.99 1.98
CA HIS A 187 -4.56 -5.07 2.35
C HIS A 187 -5.65 -5.74 3.19
N TYR A 188 -5.86 -7.05 3.04
CA TYR A 188 -6.81 -7.85 3.80
C TYR A 188 -6.21 -8.51 5.05
N CYS A 189 -4.95 -8.19 5.41
CA CYS A 189 -4.33 -8.74 6.61
C CYS A 189 -5.06 -8.23 7.86
N VAL A 190 -5.24 -9.11 8.86
CA VAL A 190 -5.85 -8.75 10.16
C VAL A 190 -5.14 -7.55 10.80
N PHE A 191 -3.80 -7.53 10.76
CA PHE A 191 -3.02 -6.38 11.25
C PHE A 191 -3.41 -5.09 10.53
N LYS A 192 -3.53 -5.11 9.19
CA LYS A 192 -3.89 -3.94 8.41
C LYS A 192 -5.31 -3.47 8.72
N THR A 193 -6.26 -4.39 8.86
CA THR A 193 -7.64 -4.07 9.24
C THR A 193 -7.72 -3.45 10.63
N THR A 194 -7.00 -3.98 11.63
CA THR A 194 -6.96 -3.39 12.98
C THR A 194 -6.29 -2.02 12.97
N TRP A 195 -5.17 -1.87 12.27
CA TRP A 195 -4.50 -0.58 12.07
C TRP A 195 -5.45 0.44 11.44
N ASP A 196 -6.24 0.00 10.47
CA ASP A 196 -7.23 0.81 9.80
C ASP A 196 -8.33 1.34 10.71
N TRP A 197 -8.77 0.55 11.69
CA TRP A 197 -9.71 0.99 12.72
C TRP A 197 -9.08 2.00 13.68
N ILE A 198 -7.81 1.81 14.06
CA ILE A 198 -7.07 2.76 14.90
C ILE A 198 -6.98 4.11 14.20
N ILE A 199 -6.58 4.12 12.92
CA ILE A 199 -6.51 5.35 12.12
C ILE A 199 -7.88 6.00 12.00
N LEU A 200 -8.96 5.23 11.80
CA LEU A 200 -10.32 5.78 11.75
C LEU A 200 -10.68 6.50 13.06
N ILE A 201 -10.44 5.86 14.22
CA ILE A 201 -10.70 6.46 15.54
C ILE A 201 -9.87 7.75 15.72
N LEU A 202 -8.59 7.72 15.37
CA LEU A 202 -7.72 8.90 15.44
C LEU A 202 -8.18 10.02 14.51
N THR A 203 -8.64 9.71 13.29
CA THR A 203 -9.21 10.74 12.40
C THR A 203 -10.44 11.39 13.00
N PHE A 204 -11.33 10.61 13.62
CA PHE A 204 -12.51 11.12 14.30
C PHE A 204 -12.14 12.00 15.50
N TYR A 205 -11.17 11.57 16.31
CA TYR A 205 -10.60 12.37 17.40
C TYR A 205 -10.07 13.73 16.90
N THR A 206 -9.28 13.73 15.81
CA THR A 206 -8.75 14.99 15.26
C THR A 206 -9.84 15.88 14.67
N ALA A 207 -10.89 15.30 14.09
CA ALA A 207 -11.99 16.06 13.52
C ALA A 207 -12.85 16.77 14.58
N ILE A 208 -12.83 16.29 15.83
CA ILE A 208 -13.48 16.96 16.98
C ILE A 208 -12.52 17.96 17.62
N LEU A 209 -11.28 17.56 17.94
CA LEU A 209 -10.40 18.44 18.71
C LEU A 209 -9.84 19.62 17.92
N VAL A 210 -9.59 19.47 16.62
CA VAL A 210 -8.97 20.55 15.83
C VAL A 210 -9.88 21.78 15.74
N PRO A 211 -11.15 21.68 15.32
CA PRO A 211 -12.07 22.83 15.30
C PRO A 211 -12.30 23.39 16.70
N TYR A 212 -12.43 22.53 17.72
CA TYR A 212 -12.59 22.96 19.10
C TYR A 212 -11.40 23.82 19.56
N ASN A 213 -10.17 23.37 19.35
CA ASN A 213 -8.97 24.09 19.76
C ASN A 213 -8.77 25.41 18.99
N VAL A 214 -9.11 25.42 17.69
CA VAL A 214 -9.04 26.64 16.86
C VAL A 214 -10.06 27.66 17.32
N SER A 215 -11.31 27.27 17.53
CA SER A 215 -12.39 28.18 17.90
C SER A 215 -12.28 28.64 19.35
N PHE A 216 -12.17 27.72 20.33
CA PHE A 216 -12.22 28.05 21.76
C PHE A 216 -10.91 28.57 22.34
N LYS A 217 -9.88 28.73 21.49
CA LYS A 217 -8.53 29.22 21.82
C LYS A 217 -8.10 28.64 23.17
N THR A 218 -8.21 27.33 23.33
CA THR A 218 -7.80 26.64 24.55
C THR A 218 -6.31 26.89 24.65
N ARG A 219 -5.89 27.82 25.51
CA ARG A 219 -4.46 28.04 25.73
C ARG A 219 -3.88 26.68 26.09
N GLN A 220 -2.92 26.20 25.30
CA GLN A 220 -2.16 24.96 25.51
C GLN A 220 -1.28 25.09 26.77
N ASN A 221 -1.86 25.51 27.91
CA ASN A 221 -1.16 25.67 29.18
C ASN A 221 -0.68 24.31 29.72
N ASN A 222 -1.16 23.20 29.14
CA ASN A 222 -0.72 21.85 29.48
C ASN A 222 0.10 21.28 28.33
N VAL A 223 1.41 21.15 28.56
CA VAL A 223 2.36 20.42 27.70
C VAL A 223 1.84 19.02 27.35
N ALA A 224 1.05 18.41 28.24
CA ALA A 224 0.40 17.11 28.00
C ALA A 224 -0.44 17.06 26.72
N TRP A 225 -1.23 18.11 26.40
CA TRP A 225 -2.04 18.13 25.17
C TRP A 225 -1.18 18.22 23.91
N LEU A 226 -0.10 19.01 23.96
CA LEU A 226 0.88 19.10 22.88
C LEU A 226 1.57 17.75 22.63
N VAL A 227 1.91 17.03 23.70
CA VAL A 227 2.51 15.68 23.61
C VAL A 227 1.53 14.71 22.97
N VAL A 228 0.26 14.73 23.36
CA VAL A 228 -0.77 13.86 22.75
C VAL A 228 -0.93 14.17 21.27
N ASP A 229 -1.05 15.45 20.89
CA ASP A 229 -1.17 15.85 19.48
C ASP A 229 0.06 15.41 18.67
N SER A 230 1.27 15.52 19.26
CA SER A 230 2.52 15.05 18.64
C SER A 230 2.53 13.53 18.44
N ILE A 231 2.05 12.75 19.41
CA ILE A 231 1.94 11.28 19.29
C ILE A 231 0.97 10.91 18.15
N VAL A 232 -0.17 11.59 18.07
CA VAL A 232 -1.15 11.38 16.99
C VAL A 232 -0.52 11.66 15.63
N ASP A 233 0.23 12.76 15.49
CA ASP A 233 0.92 13.11 14.25
C ASP A 233 1.99 12.06 13.86
N VAL A 234 2.72 11.49 14.82
CA VAL A 234 3.67 10.37 14.59
C VAL A 234 2.93 9.12 14.09
N ILE A 235 1.77 8.78 14.65
CA ILE A 235 0.98 7.62 14.19
C ILE A 235 0.53 7.82 12.74
N PHE A 236 0.10 9.04 12.36
CA PHE A 236 -0.24 9.35 10.97
C PHE A 236 0.96 9.30 10.03
N LEU A 237 2.15 9.70 10.49
CA LEU A 237 3.39 9.56 9.71
C LEU A 237 3.72 8.08 9.47
N VAL A 238 3.58 7.23 10.49
CA VAL A 238 3.73 5.77 10.36
C VAL A 238 2.71 5.21 9.37
N ASP A 239 1.47 5.70 9.37
CA ASP A 239 0.45 5.28 8.40
C ASP A 239 0.85 5.59 6.96
N ILE A 240 1.47 6.74 6.69
CA ILE A 240 1.99 7.07 5.35
C ILE A 240 3.04 6.03 4.93
N VAL A 241 3.97 5.69 5.82
CA VAL A 241 5.00 4.66 5.55
C VAL A 241 4.36 3.30 5.29
N LEU A 242 3.34 2.92 6.06
CA LEU A 242 2.60 1.67 5.86
C LEU A 242 1.83 1.65 4.53
N ASN A 243 1.24 2.77 4.13
CA ASN A 243 0.54 2.88 2.83
C ASN A 243 1.50 2.68 1.64
N PHE A 244 2.77 3.09 1.75
CA PHE A 244 3.81 2.79 0.74
C PHE A 244 4.19 1.31 0.66
N HIS A 245 3.87 0.51 1.67
CA HIS A 245 4.19 -0.92 1.77
C HIS A 245 2.95 -1.82 1.71
N THR A 246 1.76 -1.26 1.50
CA THR A 246 0.52 -2.05 1.44
C THR A 246 0.10 -2.30 -0.01
N THR A 247 -0.32 -3.53 -0.33
CA THR A 247 -0.89 -3.88 -1.65
C THR A 247 -2.16 -3.07 -1.95
N PHE A 248 -2.49 -2.87 -3.23
CA PHE A 248 -3.79 -2.31 -3.61
C PHE A 248 -4.47 -3.18 -4.68
N VAL A 249 -5.78 -3.02 -4.83
CA VAL A 249 -6.58 -3.72 -5.84
C VAL A 249 -6.72 -2.83 -7.06
N GLY A 250 -6.31 -3.34 -8.23
CA GLY A 250 -6.45 -2.62 -9.50
C GLY A 250 -7.90 -2.60 -10.01
N PRO A 251 -8.21 -1.79 -11.04
CA PRO A 251 -9.54 -1.73 -11.64
C PRO A 251 -9.99 -3.05 -12.29
N ALA A 252 -9.04 -3.92 -12.65
CA ALA A 252 -9.30 -5.27 -13.16
C ALA A 252 -9.57 -6.32 -12.06
N GLY A 253 -9.56 -5.92 -10.78
CA GLY A 253 -9.75 -6.81 -9.62
C GLY A 253 -8.49 -7.61 -9.22
N GLU A 254 -7.36 -7.37 -9.88
CA GLU A 254 -6.09 -8.02 -9.57
C GLU A 254 -5.39 -7.36 -8.38
N VAL A 255 -4.78 -8.19 -7.52
CA VAL A 255 -3.98 -7.71 -6.37
C VAL A 255 -2.57 -7.40 -6.85
N ILE A 256 -2.22 -6.12 -6.80
CA ILE A 256 -0.90 -5.66 -7.23
C ILE A 256 0.05 -5.68 -6.04
N SER A 257 1.14 -6.45 -6.19
CA SER A 257 2.19 -6.64 -5.18
C SER A 257 3.54 -6.04 -5.58
N ASP A 258 3.67 -5.38 -6.74
CA ASP A 258 4.92 -4.72 -7.13
C ASP A 258 5.13 -3.42 -6.31
N PRO A 259 6.21 -3.30 -5.52
CA PRO A 259 6.47 -2.14 -4.69
C PRO A 259 6.65 -0.84 -5.50
N LYS A 260 7.18 -0.90 -6.72
CA LYS A 260 7.36 0.32 -7.55
C LYS A 260 6.01 0.87 -8.00
N LEU A 261 5.12 -0.02 -8.40
CA LEU A 261 3.78 0.33 -8.86
C LEU A 261 2.91 0.85 -7.71
N ILE A 262 2.99 0.21 -6.54
CA ILE A 262 2.32 0.66 -5.30
C ILE A 262 2.72 2.11 -4.98
N ARG A 263 4.03 2.38 -4.89
CA ARG A 263 4.55 3.70 -4.51
C ARG A 263 4.16 4.79 -5.51
N MET A 264 4.24 4.51 -6.81
CA MET A 264 3.91 5.48 -7.85
C MET A 264 2.41 5.79 -7.89
N ASN A 265 1.56 4.78 -7.71
CA ASN A 265 0.12 4.98 -7.60
C ASN A 265 -0.25 5.82 -6.37
N TYR A 266 0.34 5.52 -5.21
CA TYR A 266 0.10 6.28 -3.98
C TYR A 266 0.59 7.72 -4.08
N LEU A 267 1.76 7.96 -4.68
CA LEU A 267 2.32 9.30 -4.88
C LEU A 267 1.42 10.18 -5.76
N LYS A 268 0.81 9.59 -6.80
CA LYS A 268 -0.08 10.30 -7.73
C LYS A 268 -1.45 10.64 -7.12
N THR A 269 -1.93 9.85 -6.17
CA THR A 269 -3.33 9.92 -5.71
C THR A 269 -3.46 10.63 -4.36
N TRP A 270 -2.88 10.07 -3.31
CA TRP A 270 -3.21 10.44 -1.93
C TRP A 270 -2.03 11.01 -1.14
N PHE A 271 -0.78 10.74 -1.56
CA PHE A 271 0.40 11.12 -0.80
C PHE A 271 0.47 12.61 -0.46
N VAL A 272 0.18 13.50 -1.40
CA VAL A 272 0.28 14.95 -1.19
C VAL A 272 -0.71 15.42 -0.11
N ILE A 273 -1.94 14.91 -0.15
CA ILE A 273 -2.99 15.23 0.84
C ILE A 273 -2.59 14.67 2.21
N ASP A 274 -2.17 13.40 2.25
CA ASP A 274 -1.75 12.73 3.47
C ASP A 274 -0.56 13.45 4.13
N LEU A 275 0.45 13.86 3.35
CA LEU A 275 1.64 14.58 3.81
C LEU A 275 1.30 15.95 4.38
N LEU A 276 0.52 16.77 3.67
CA LEU A 276 0.09 18.08 4.16
C LEU A 276 -0.73 17.99 5.45
N SER A 277 -1.53 16.92 5.55
CA SER A 277 -2.39 16.69 6.71
C SER A 277 -1.62 16.23 7.96
N CYS A 278 -0.40 15.66 7.82
CA CYS A 278 0.37 15.09 8.94
C CYS A 278 1.47 16.00 9.48
N LEU A 279 1.65 17.21 8.94
CA LEU A 279 2.71 18.11 9.39
C LEU A 279 2.47 18.55 10.85
N PRO A 280 3.49 18.41 11.74
CA PRO A 280 3.38 18.79 13.14
C PRO A 280 3.61 20.30 13.32
N TYR A 281 2.67 21.12 12.86
CA TYR A 281 2.77 22.59 12.88
C TYR A 281 3.00 23.15 14.29
N ASP A 282 2.44 22.51 15.32
CA ASP A 282 2.63 22.91 16.73
C ASP A 282 4.10 22.84 17.17
N VAL A 283 4.80 21.79 16.74
CA VAL A 283 6.21 21.56 17.08
C VAL A 283 7.10 22.57 16.34
N ILE A 284 6.81 22.81 15.05
CA ILE A 284 7.53 23.81 14.25
C ILE A 284 7.41 25.19 14.87
N ASN A 285 6.19 25.60 15.23
CA ASN A 285 5.95 26.88 15.90
C ASN A 285 6.66 26.94 17.26
N ALA A 286 6.67 25.85 18.05
CA ALA A 286 7.37 25.83 19.33
C ALA A 286 8.90 26.05 19.19
N PHE A 287 9.53 25.47 18.16
CA PHE A 287 10.96 25.67 17.90
C PHE A 287 11.27 27.07 17.38
N GLU A 288 10.47 27.60 16.45
CA GLU A 288 10.68 28.94 15.88
C GLU A 288 10.60 30.04 16.94
N ASN A 289 9.66 29.94 17.88
CA ASN A 289 9.56 30.86 19.02
C ASN A 289 10.75 30.74 20.00
N VAL A 290 11.38 29.57 20.11
CA VAL A 290 12.58 29.39 20.98
C VAL A 290 13.82 29.96 20.32
N ASP A 291 13.97 29.81 19.00
CA ASP A 291 15.07 30.40 18.25
C ASP A 291 15.00 31.94 18.27
N GLU A 292 13.81 32.54 18.17
CA GLU A 292 13.61 33.99 18.32
C GLU A 292 13.99 34.49 19.73
N VAL A 293 13.59 33.76 20.78
CA VAL A 293 13.94 34.10 22.18
C VAL A 293 15.43 33.91 22.46
N SER A 294 16.06 32.89 21.88
CA SER A 294 17.50 32.66 21.99
C SER A 294 18.33 33.68 21.21
N ALA A 295 17.81 34.19 20.08
CA ALA A 295 18.41 35.30 19.35
C ALA A 295 18.28 36.63 20.11
N PHE A 296 17.21 36.82 20.89
CA PHE A 296 17.03 37.96 21.79
C PHE A 296 17.90 37.88 23.07
N MET A 297 18.11 36.68 23.62
CA MET A 297 19.08 36.43 24.69
C MET A 297 20.47 36.21 24.09
N GLY A 298 21.08 37.31 23.63
CA GLY A 298 22.44 37.31 23.10
C GLY A 298 23.44 36.55 24.00
N ASP A 299 24.35 35.84 23.33
CA ASP A 299 25.53 35.13 23.82
C ASP A 299 26.08 35.66 25.18
N PRO A 300 26.13 34.84 26.26
CA PRO A 300 26.57 35.27 27.59
C PRO A 300 28.08 35.59 27.69
N GLY A 301 28.81 35.59 26.57
CA GLY A 301 30.24 35.88 26.50
C GLY A 301 30.65 37.33 26.23
N LYS A 302 29.73 38.26 25.93
CA LYS A 302 30.05 39.67 25.64
C LYS A 302 29.50 40.64 26.68
N ILE A 303 30.22 40.75 27.81
CA ILE A 303 30.08 41.88 28.74
C ILE A 303 30.74 43.10 28.08
N GLY A 304 29.96 43.87 27.33
CA GLY A 304 30.36 45.15 26.76
C GLY A 304 29.33 46.22 27.09
N PHE A 305 29.72 47.16 27.95
CA PHE A 305 28.98 48.40 28.24
C PHE A 305 28.55 49.09 26.93
N ALA A 306 27.25 49.14 26.67
CA ALA A 306 26.64 50.07 25.73
C ALA A 306 25.23 50.44 26.21
N ASP A 307 24.89 51.69 25.96
CA ASP A 307 23.87 52.51 26.60
C ASP A 307 22.44 51.98 26.59
N GLN A 308 21.69 52.43 27.59
CA GLN A 308 20.25 52.29 27.73
C GLN A 308 19.52 53.00 26.59
N ILE A 309 19.09 52.27 25.57
CA ILE A 309 17.90 52.60 24.78
C ILE A 309 17.15 51.29 24.52
N PRO A 310 15.97 51.05 25.14
CA PRO A 310 15.14 49.93 24.72
C PRO A 310 14.67 50.19 23.27
N PRO A 311 14.75 49.21 22.35
CA PRO A 311 14.25 49.39 21.00
C PRO A 311 12.72 49.64 21.03
N PRO A 312 12.16 50.36 20.05
CA PRO A 312 10.72 50.55 19.95
C PRO A 312 10.01 49.20 19.81
N LEU A 313 8.81 49.12 20.38
CA LEU A 313 7.90 47.98 20.37
C LEU A 313 7.49 47.57 18.94
N GLU A 314 8.35 46.86 18.21
CA GLU A 314 7.99 46.08 17.01
C GLU A 314 7.91 44.59 17.36
N GLY A 315 7.20 44.25 18.45
CA GLY A 315 6.89 42.86 18.84
C GLY A 315 5.52 42.37 18.34
N ARG A 316 4.90 43.08 17.39
CA ARG A 316 3.51 42.81 16.95
C ARG A 316 3.42 41.97 15.68
N GLU A 317 4.49 41.88 14.88
CA GLU A 317 4.49 41.07 13.65
C GLU A 317 4.64 39.57 13.92
N SER A 318 5.44 39.16 14.92
CA SER A 318 5.64 37.74 15.28
C SER A 318 4.42 37.08 15.97
N GLN A 319 3.55 37.86 16.63
CA GLN A 319 2.23 37.37 17.07
C GLN A 319 1.31 37.04 15.88
N GLY A 320 1.44 37.75 14.76
CA GLY A 320 0.69 37.46 13.54
C GLY A 320 1.10 36.12 12.94
N ILE A 321 2.41 35.87 12.83
CA ILE A 321 2.96 34.65 12.23
C ILE A 321 2.59 33.40 13.06
N SER A 322 2.74 33.44 14.38
CA SER A 322 2.32 32.34 15.27
C SER A 322 0.80 32.09 15.24
N SER A 323 -0.01 33.14 15.08
CA SER A 323 -1.46 33.02 14.87
C SER A 323 -1.79 32.37 13.52
N LEU A 324 -1.05 32.68 12.44
CA LEU A 324 -1.23 32.06 11.12
C LEU A 324 -0.89 30.56 11.16
N PHE A 325 0.20 30.18 11.85
CA PHE A 325 0.54 28.78 12.06
C PHE A 325 -0.51 28.01 12.88
N SER A 326 -1.16 28.68 13.84
CA SER A 326 -2.29 28.07 14.56
C SER A 326 -3.51 27.85 13.66
N SER A 327 -3.76 28.71 12.68
CA SER A 327 -4.84 28.54 11.69
C SER A 327 -4.56 27.42 10.68
N LEU A 328 -3.29 27.13 10.38
CA LEU A 328 -2.89 26.00 9.52
C LEU A 328 -3.27 24.63 10.10
N LYS A 329 -3.61 24.55 11.40
CA LYS A 329 -4.14 23.31 12.02
C LYS A 329 -5.39 22.79 11.32
N VAL A 330 -6.18 23.65 10.68
CA VAL A 330 -7.39 23.26 9.93
C VAL A 330 -7.05 22.29 8.79
N VAL A 331 -5.83 22.33 8.24
CA VAL A 331 -5.34 21.37 7.22
C VAL A 331 -5.38 19.92 7.74
N ARG A 332 -5.32 19.70 9.06
CA ARG A 332 -5.49 18.36 9.67
C ARG A 332 -6.86 17.75 9.39
N LEU A 333 -7.90 18.54 9.06
CA LEU A 333 -9.21 18.01 8.67
C LEU A 333 -9.17 17.23 7.34
N LEU A 334 -8.15 17.46 6.50
CA LEU A 334 -7.93 16.66 5.28
C LEU A 334 -7.72 15.16 5.58
N ARG A 335 -7.37 14.80 6.83
CA ARG A 335 -7.28 13.41 7.29
C ARG A 335 -8.60 12.65 7.14
N LEU A 336 -9.75 13.34 7.10
CA LEU A 336 -11.04 12.71 6.83
C LEU A 336 -11.12 12.08 5.43
N GLY A 337 -10.25 12.48 4.49
CA GLY A 337 -10.11 11.79 3.21
C GLY A 337 -9.77 10.30 3.34
N ARG A 338 -9.18 9.88 4.49
CA ARG A 338 -8.95 8.45 4.80
C ARG A 338 -10.24 7.67 5.00
N VAL A 339 -11.31 8.32 5.47
CA VAL A 339 -12.63 7.69 5.64
C VAL A 339 -13.23 7.39 4.27
N ALA A 340 -13.09 8.33 3.31
CA ALA A 340 -13.56 8.14 1.94
C ALA A 340 -12.95 6.90 1.27
N ARG A 341 -11.66 6.61 1.51
CA ARG A 341 -10.99 5.40 1.00
C ARG A 341 -11.54 4.08 1.54
N LYS A 342 -12.19 4.11 2.72
CA LYS A 342 -12.79 2.92 3.36
C LYS A 342 -14.30 2.86 3.16
N LEU A 343 -14.88 3.93 2.62
CA LEU A 343 -16.32 4.07 2.48
C LEU A 343 -16.90 2.95 1.62
N ASP A 344 -16.20 2.56 0.55
CA ASP A 344 -16.62 1.46 -0.35
C ASP A 344 -16.86 0.15 0.41
N HIS A 345 -16.03 -0.17 1.40
CA HIS A 345 -16.19 -1.38 2.22
C HIS A 345 -17.37 -1.29 3.19
N TYR A 346 -17.64 -0.11 3.73
CA TYR A 346 -18.73 0.09 4.70
C TYR A 346 -20.10 0.26 4.03
N ILE A 347 -20.16 0.73 2.78
CA ILE A 347 -21.42 0.91 2.02
C ILE A 347 -22.15 -0.42 1.81
N GLU A 348 -21.44 -1.55 1.76
CA GLU A 348 -22.05 -2.88 1.62
C GLU A 348 -22.91 -3.28 2.84
N TYR A 349 -22.65 -2.70 4.02
CA TYR A 349 -23.34 -3.02 5.26
C TYR A 349 -24.32 -1.91 5.67
N GLY A 350 -25.61 -2.07 5.37
CA GLY A 350 -26.63 -1.04 5.62
C GLY A 350 -26.70 -0.49 7.06
N ALA A 351 -26.49 -1.32 8.08
CA ALA A 351 -26.45 -0.86 9.47
C ALA A 351 -25.20 -0.01 9.78
N ALA A 352 -24.06 -0.32 9.16
CA ALA A 352 -22.83 0.46 9.31
C ALA A 352 -22.98 1.84 8.66
N VAL A 353 -23.68 1.92 7.52
CA VAL A 353 -24.01 3.20 6.87
C VAL A 353 -24.86 4.08 7.77
N LEU A 354 -25.87 3.53 8.45
CA LEU A 354 -26.67 4.30 9.41
C LEU A 354 -25.81 4.88 10.55
N VAL A 355 -24.94 4.05 11.14
CA VAL A 355 -24.01 4.51 12.19
C VAL A 355 -23.08 5.61 11.66
N LEU A 356 -22.55 5.43 10.45
CA LEU A 356 -21.69 6.42 9.81
C LEU A 356 -22.42 7.75 9.60
N LEU A 357 -23.67 7.73 9.11
CA LEU A 357 -24.48 8.93 8.93
C LEU A 357 -24.75 9.65 10.25
N VAL A 358 -25.06 8.91 11.33
CA VAL A 358 -25.22 9.49 12.67
C VAL A 358 -23.92 10.14 13.15
N CYS A 359 -22.76 9.51 12.93
CA CYS A 359 -21.46 10.08 13.27
C CYS A 359 -21.16 11.34 12.45
N VAL A 360 -21.44 11.34 11.14
CA VAL A 360 -21.26 12.51 10.25
C VAL A 360 -22.18 13.65 10.68
N PHE A 361 -23.44 13.36 11.03
CA PHE A 361 -24.39 14.35 11.54
C PHE A 361 -23.88 15.00 12.85
N GLY A 362 -23.43 14.19 13.81
CA GLY A 362 -22.88 14.71 15.07
C GLY A 362 -21.61 15.55 14.88
N LEU A 363 -20.75 15.16 13.94
CA LEU A 363 -19.53 15.87 13.60
C LEU A 363 -19.83 17.19 12.86
N ALA A 364 -20.81 17.21 11.95
CA ALA A 364 -21.30 18.43 11.33
C ALA A 364 -21.89 19.40 12.36
N ALA A 365 -22.72 18.91 13.29
CA ALA A 365 -23.24 19.73 14.39
C ALA A 365 -22.10 20.34 15.22
N HIS A 366 -21.08 19.54 15.56
CA HIS A 366 -19.91 20.01 16.29
C HIS A 366 -19.13 21.10 15.51
N TRP A 367 -18.90 20.91 14.20
CA TRP A 367 -18.20 21.90 13.37
C TRP A 367 -18.97 23.21 13.27
N MET A 368 -20.28 23.12 13.00
CA MET A 368 -21.13 24.29 12.97
C MET A 368 -21.15 25.00 14.33
N ALA A 369 -21.10 24.27 15.45
CA ALA A 369 -21.05 24.86 16.79
C ALA A 369 -19.75 25.63 17.01
N CYS A 370 -18.62 25.11 16.54
CA CYS A 370 -17.33 25.78 16.61
C CYS A 370 -17.30 27.05 15.75
N ILE A 371 -17.93 27.02 14.57
CA ILE A 371 -18.08 28.21 13.70
C ILE A 371 -19.01 29.23 14.35
N TRP A 372 -20.15 28.79 14.90
CA TRP A 372 -21.10 29.64 15.61
C TRP A 372 -20.46 30.38 16.79
N TYR A 373 -19.63 29.68 17.57
CA TYR A 373 -18.83 30.31 18.61
C TYR A 373 -17.84 31.33 18.06
N SER A 374 -17.11 30.98 16.99
CA SER A 374 -16.16 31.91 16.36
C SER A 374 -16.84 33.18 15.84
N ILE A 375 -18.06 33.09 15.32
CA ILE A 375 -18.85 34.25 14.88
C ILE A 375 -19.24 35.11 16.10
N GLY A 376 -19.67 34.48 17.20
CA GLY A 376 -19.98 35.19 18.45
C GLY A 376 -18.78 35.90 19.07
N ASP A 377 -17.61 35.25 19.10
CA ASP A 377 -16.34 35.84 19.59
C ASP A 377 -15.88 37.01 18.71
N TYR A 378 -16.16 36.95 17.40
CA TYR A 378 -15.87 38.02 16.45
C TYR A 378 -16.82 39.22 16.59
N GLU A 379 -18.13 38.98 16.73
CA GLU A 379 -19.14 40.06 16.81
C GLU A 379 -19.21 40.75 18.17
N ILE A 380 -18.83 40.07 19.27
CA ILE A 380 -18.99 40.64 20.61
C ILE A 380 -18.06 41.84 20.87
N PHE A 381 -16.87 41.86 20.26
CA PHE A 381 -15.91 42.97 20.39
C PHE A 381 -15.87 43.79 19.11
N ASP A 382 -16.41 45.01 19.16
CA ASP A 382 -16.29 45.94 18.05
C ASP A 382 -14.90 46.59 18.06
N GLU A 383 -14.06 46.27 17.06
CA GLU A 383 -12.66 46.75 16.98
C GLU A 383 -12.55 48.27 16.91
N ASP A 384 -13.51 48.95 16.29
CA ASP A 384 -13.45 50.39 16.04
C ASP A 384 -13.79 51.21 17.29
N THR A 385 -14.74 50.72 18.08
CA THR A 385 -15.25 51.44 19.27
C THR A 385 -14.76 50.87 20.59
N LYS A 386 -14.16 49.67 20.59
CA LYS A 386 -13.79 48.89 21.79
C LYS A 386 -14.96 48.67 22.76
N THR A 387 -16.18 48.75 22.26
CA THR A 387 -17.41 48.50 23.02
C THR A 387 -17.92 47.09 22.78
N ILE A 388 -18.63 46.53 23.76
CA ILE A 388 -19.35 45.27 23.58
C ILE A 388 -20.68 45.55 22.89
N ARG A 389 -20.97 44.79 21.83
CA ARG A 389 -22.27 44.82 21.17
C ARG A 389 -23.31 44.07 22.01
N ASN A 390 -24.36 44.78 22.42
CA ASN A 390 -25.41 44.23 23.28
C ASN A 390 -26.39 43.26 22.57
N ASN A 391 -26.23 43.06 21.27
CA ASN A 391 -27.17 42.29 20.43
C ASN A 391 -26.62 40.94 19.97
N SER A 392 -25.36 40.58 20.25
CA SER A 392 -24.85 39.25 19.87
C SER A 392 -25.44 38.15 20.75
N TRP A 393 -25.61 36.96 20.18
CA TRP A 393 -26.10 35.78 20.90
C TRP A 393 -25.25 35.44 22.14
N LEU A 394 -23.93 35.68 22.08
CA LEU A 394 -23.00 35.39 23.17
C LEU A 394 -23.20 36.35 24.36
N TYR A 395 -23.57 37.60 24.07
CA TYR A 395 -23.93 38.58 25.09
C TYR A 395 -25.27 38.25 25.75
N GLN A 396 -26.29 37.88 24.96
CA GLN A 396 -27.58 37.43 25.48
C GLN A 396 -27.43 36.19 26.38
N LEU A 397 -26.63 35.21 25.95
CA LEU A 397 -26.34 34.03 26.77
C LEU A 397 -25.68 34.39 28.11
N ALA A 398 -24.75 35.34 28.11
CA ALA A 398 -24.09 35.81 29.33
C ALA A 398 -25.09 36.44 30.32
N MET A 399 -26.07 37.18 29.81
CA MET A 399 -27.14 37.76 30.62
C MET A 399 -28.06 36.69 31.20
N ASP A 400 -28.48 35.72 30.38
CA ASP A 400 -29.40 34.65 30.78
C ASP A 400 -28.82 33.73 31.86
N ILE A 401 -27.51 33.42 31.77
CA ILE A 401 -26.79 32.61 32.75
C ILE A 401 -26.46 33.40 34.03
N GLY A 402 -26.57 34.73 33.99
CA GLY A 402 -26.27 35.60 35.14
C GLY A 402 -24.78 35.91 35.32
N THR A 403 -23.96 35.71 34.29
CA THR A 403 -22.52 36.06 34.28
C THR A 403 -22.22 37.10 33.18
N PRO A 404 -22.73 38.34 33.31
CA PRO A 404 -22.58 39.37 32.28
C PRO A 404 -21.12 39.84 32.15
N TYR A 405 -20.79 40.38 30.98
CA TYR A 405 -19.51 41.04 30.76
C TYR A 405 -19.46 42.37 31.51
N GLN A 406 -18.37 42.62 32.24
CA GLN A 406 -18.16 43.83 33.01
C GLN A 406 -16.91 44.56 32.52
N PHE A 407 -17.02 45.88 32.35
CA PHE A 407 -15.88 46.72 31.98
C PHE A 407 -15.16 47.19 33.24
N ASN A 408 -13.92 46.74 33.45
CA ASN A 408 -13.12 47.19 34.58
C ASN A 408 -12.37 48.49 34.22
N GLY A 409 -13.07 49.62 34.39
CA GLY A 409 -12.52 50.95 34.09
C GLY A 409 -11.49 51.47 35.09
N SER A 410 -11.36 50.86 36.28
CA SER A 410 -10.36 51.24 37.30
C SER A 410 -9.07 50.41 37.24
N GLY A 411 -8.99 49.43 36.33
CA GLY A 411 -7.86 48.50 36.18
C GLY A 411 -7.26 48.49 34.76
N SER A 412 -6.92 47.28 34.28
CA SER A 412 -6.17 46.99 33.04
C SER A 412 -6.80 47.47 31.71
N GLY A 413 -7.94 48.18 31.73
CA GLY A 413 -8.66 48.65 30.55
C GLY A 413 -9.23 47.50 29.70
N LYS A 414 -9.60 46.39 30.34
CA LYS A 414 -10.10 45.18 29.70
C LYS A 414 -11.51 44.82 30.14
N TRP A 415 -12.25 44.19 29.24
CA TRP A 415 -13.51 43.53 29.54
C TRP A 415 -13.23 42.22 30.27
N GLU A 416 -13.85 42.05 31.44
CA GLU A 416 -13.71 40.88 32.30
C GLU A 416 -15.09 40.22 32.52
N GLY A 417 -15.11 38.91 32.77
CA GLY A 417 -16.34 38.13 32.96
C GLY A 417 -16.77 37.35 31.71
N GLY A 418 -18.07 37.06 31.62
CA GLY A 418 -18.64 36.20 30.59
C GLY A 418 -18.84 34.73 31.01
N PRO A 419 -19.62 33.97 30.24
CA PRO A 419 -19.94 32.58 30.51
C PRO A 419 -18.70 31.67 30.41
N SER A 420 -18.70 30.58 31.18
CA SER A 420 -17.61 29.61 31.15
C SER A 420 -17.48 28.95 29.76
N LYS A 421 -16.24 28.66 29.32
CA LYS A 421 -15.98 28.04 28.01
C LYS A 421 -16.77 26.74 27.77
N ASN A 422 -16.92 25.93 28.81
CA ASN A 422 -17.71 24.69 28.75
C ASN A 422 -19.19 24.98 28.52
N SER A 423 -19.75 25.98 29.23
CA SER A 423 -21.14 26.38 29.05
C SER A 423 -21.37 26.93 27.65
N VAL A 424 -20.46 27.77 27.14
CA VAL A 424 -20.58 28.33 25.79
C VAL A 424 -20.55 27.24 24.74
N TYR A 425 -19.62 26.27 24.85
CA TYR A 425 -19.56 25.14 23.92
C TYR A 425 -20.86 24.32 23.91
N ILE A 426 -21.41 23.98 25.09
CA ILE A 426 -22.66 23.22 25.20
C ILE A 426 -23.83 24.02 24.60
N SER A 427 -23.90 25.32 24.88
CA SER A 427 -24.92 26.22 24.33
C SER A 427 -24.82 26.36 22.81
N SER A 428 -23.60 26.49 22.26
CA SER A 428 -23.38 26.52 20.81
C SER A 428 -23.79 25.19 20.16
N LEU A 429 -23.43 24.06 20.75
CA LEU A 429 -23.81 22.74 20.25
C LEU A 429 -25.31 22.55 20.28
N TYR A 430 -25.96 22.95 21.38
CA TYR A 430 -27.42 22.94 21.51
C TYR A 430 -28.09 23.75 20.40
N PHE A 431 -27.65 24.99 20.16
CA PHE A 431 -28.18 25.81 19.05
C PHE A 431 -28.07 25.06 17.72
N THR A 432 -26.88 24.58 17.37
CA THR A 432 -26.67 23.90 16.08
C THR A 432 -27.46 22.61 15.93
N MET A 433 -27.60 21.82 17.01
CA MET A 433 -28.44 20.63 17.00
C MET A 433 -29.89 21.01 16.75
N THR A 434 -30.41 22.05 17.41
CA THR A 434 -31.80 22.48 17.23
C THR A 434 -32.08 23.04 15.85
N SER A 435 -31.10 23.66 15.20
CA SER A 435 -31.19 24.11 13.80
C SER A 435 -31.13 22.93 12.83
N LEU A 436 -30.16 22.02 12.98
CA LEU A 436 -29.99 20.85 12.10
C LEU A 436 -31.12 19.83 12.23
N THR A 437 -31.73 19.68 13.41
CA THR A 437 -32.89 18.81 13.60
C THR A 437 -34.22 19.51 13.29
N SER A 438 -34.21 20.75 12.79
CA SER A 438 -35.41 21.57 12.50
C SER A 438 -36.37 21.79 13.69
N VAL A 439 -35.86 21.73 14.93
CA VAL A 439 -36.67 21.91 16.15
C VAL A 439 -36.84 23.38 16.50
N GLY A 440 -35.74 24.14 16.50
CA GLY A 440 -35.75 25.60 16.67
C GLY A 440 -36.42 26.15 17.95
N PHE A 441 -35.95 25.77 19.14
CA PHE A 441 -36.55 26.21 20.43
C PHE A 441 -36.51 27.72 20.68
N GLY A 442 -35.57 28.46 20.07
CA GLY A 442 -35.50 29.93 20.17
C GLY A 442 -34.80 30.49 21.42
N ASN A 443 -34.31 29.65 22.34
CA ASN A 443 -33.54 30.11 23.51
C ASN A 443 -32.22 30.79 23.12
N ILE A 444 -31.63 30.37 22.00
CA ILE A 444 -30.47 31.01 21.38
C ILE A 444 -30.88 31.28 19.93
N ALA A 445 -30.83 32.54 19.52
CA ALA A 445 -31.29 32.96 18.20
C ALA A 445 -30.32 33.97 17.56
N PRO A 446 -30.14 33.91 16.24
CA PRO A 446 -29.32 34.88 15.51
C PRO A 446 -29.96 36.28 15.55
N SER A 447 -29.17 37.27 15.94
CA SER A 447 -29.64 38.65 16.08
C SER A 447 -28.91 39.60 15.12
N THR A 448 -27.61 39.40 14.91
CA THR A 448 -26.80 40.20 13.98
C THR A 448 -26.93 39.71 12.53
N ASP A 449 -26.49 40.51 11.57
CA ASP A 449 -26.62 40.18 10.14
C ASP A 449 -25.78 38.95 9.75
N ILE A 450 -24.54 38.85 10.24
CA ILE A 450 -23.68 37.69 10.00
C ILE A 450 -24.21 36.42 10.70
N GLU A 451 -24.76 36.57 11.91
CA GLU A 451 -25.41 35.47 12.64
C GLU A 451 -26.63 34.95 11.87
N LYS A 452 -27.45 35.85 11.28
CA LYS A 452 -28.61 35.47 10.46
C LYS A 452 -28.20 34.78 9.16
N ILE A 453 -27.16 35.27 8.47
CA ILE A 453 -26.64 34.63 7.26
C ILE A 453 -26.17 33.21 7.59
N PHE A 454 -25.43 33.03 8.69
CA PHE A 454 -25.01 31.72 9.14
C PHE A 454 -26.19 30.81 9.51
N ALA A 455 -27.21 31.35 10.19
CA ALA A 455 -28.42 30.61 10.52
C ALA A 455 -29.17 30.12 9.26
N VAL A 456 -29.27 30.95 8.22
CA VAL A 456 -29.84 30.54 6.92
C VAL A 456 -29.00 29.42 6.29
N ALA A 457 -27.68 29.52 6.35
CA ALA A 457 -26.79 28.49 5.81
C ALA A 457 -26.93 27.14 6.55
N ILE A 458 -26.95 27.12 7.88
CA ILE A 458 -27.11 25.88 8.65
C ILE A 458 -28.49 25.23 8.44
N MET A 459 -29.56 26.03 8.29
CA MET A 459 -30.90 25.52 7.97
C MET A 459 -31.02 24.95 6.54
N MET A 460 -30.13 25.32 5.62
CA MET A 460 -30.07 24.75 4.27
C MET A 460 -29.28 23.44 4.25
N ILE A 461 -28.30 23.31 5.14
CA ILE A 461 -27.43 22.13 5.24
C ILE A 461 -28.11 20.99 6.02
N GLY A 462 -28.82 21.32 7.10
CA GLY A 462 -29.65 20.39 7.86
C GLY A 462 -30.94 20.07 7.12
#